data_AF-A0A0M6WBM8-F1
#
_entry.id   AF-A0A0M6WBM8-F1
#
_cell.length_a   1.000
_cell.length_b   1.000
_cell.length_c   1.000
_cell.angle_alpha   90.00
_cell.angle_beta   90.00
_cell.angle_gamma   90.00
#
_symmetry.space_group_name_H-M   'P 1'
#
loop_
_entity.id
_entity.type
_entity.pdbx_description
1 polymer ?
#
loop_
_entity_poly.entity_id
_entity_poly.type
_entity_poly.pdbx_seq_one_letter_code
_entity_poly.pdbx_strand_id
1 'polypeptide(L)'
;MFPDGEEPWVSDGTLYVICTPKLDGKDFVIKVDGTEVKPKDAFLNGDGVFVIWVDATGLSAGEHKVSVTAEGIPDGEASFTVK
;
A
#
# COMPACT_ATOMS: atom_id res chain seq x y z
N MET A 1 -1.16 -8.89 -6.28
CA MET A 1 -0.40 -8.00 -5.38
C MET A 1 -0.87 -8.10 -3.94
N PHE A 2 -2.13 -7.76 -3.64
CA PHE A 2 -2.68 -7.76 -2.28
C PHE A 2 -3.17 -9.17 -1.90
N PRO A 3 -2.93 -9.63 -0.66
CA PRO A 3 -3.52 -10.87 -0.16
C PRO A 3 -5.04 -10.77 -0.05
N ASP A 4 -5.74 -11.89 -0.21
CA ASP A 4 -7.20 -11.94 -0.06
C ASP A 4 -7.61 -11.57 1.38
N GLY A 5 -8.54 -10.63 1.52
CA GLY A 5 -9.08 -10.19 2.81
C GLY A 5 -8.23 -9.18 3.59
N GLU A 6 -7.04 -8.83 3.09
CA GLU A 6 -6.19 -7.80 3.69
C GLU A 6 -6.43 -6.46 2.98
N GLU A 7 -7.45 -5.73 3.43
CA GLU A 7 -7.77 -4.40 2.91
C GLU A 7 -6.85 -3.34 3.50
N PRO A 8 -6.36 -2.37 2.71
CA PRO A 8 -5.56 -1.27 3.22
C PRO A 8 -6.36 -0.39 4.18
N TRP A 9 -5.69 0.10 5.23
CA TRP A 9 -6.34 0.93 6.25
C TRP A 9 -5.48 2.11 6.69
N VAL A 10 -6.13 3.15 7.21
CA VAL A 10 -5.44 4.32 7.78
C VAL A 10 -5.52 4.27 9.29
N SER A 11 -4.37 4.38 9.96
CA SER A 11 -4.26 4.59 11.41
C SER A 11 -3.14 5.58 11.70
N ASP A 12 -3.39 6.51 12.62
CA ASP A 12 -2.39 7.48 13.09
C ASP A 12 -1.67 8.24 11.95
N GLY A 13 -2.45 8.68 10.95
CA GLY A 13 -1.93 9.40 9.78
C GLY A 13 -1.07 8.56 8.84
N THR A 14 -1.11 7.24 8.95
CA THR A 14 -0.36 6.31 8.10
C THR A 14 -1.34 5.35 7.42
N LEU A 15 -1.23 5.25 6.10
CA LEU A 15 -1.87 4.22 5.30
C LEU A 15 -0.97 2.97 5.33
N TYR A 16 -1.56 1.86 5.76
CA TYR A 16 -0.94 0.54 5.79
C TYR A 16 -1.44 -0.26 4.59
N VAL A 17 -0.51 -0.72 3.76
CA VAL A 17 -0.80 -1.54 2.58
C VAL A 17 -0.08 -2.87 2.72
N ILE A 18 -0.83 -3.96 2.79
CA ILE A 18 -0.30 -5.32 2.86
C ILE A 18 -0.19 -5.89 1.44
N CYS A 19 1.01 -6.32 1.09
CA CYS A 19 1.37 -6.86 -0.21
C CYS A 19 1.92 -8.28 -0.09
N THR A 20 1.94 -8.99 -1.20
CA THR A 20 2.62 -10.27 -1.34
C THR A 20 4.11 -10.16 -0.95
N PRO A 21 4.69 -11.14 -0.25
CA PRO A 21 6.12 -11.15 0.09
C PRO A 21 7.03 -11.15 -1.14
N LYS A 22 6.52 -11.48 -2.34
CA LYS A 22 7.28 -11.43 -3.59
C LYS A 22 7.79 -10.04 -3.97
N LEU A 23 7.25 -8.99 -3.33
CA LEU A 23 7.66 -7.61 -3.52
C LEU A 23 9.00 -7.29 -2.84
N ASP A 24 9.42 -8.12 -1.86
CA ASP A 24 10.68 -7.93 -1.15
C ASP A 24 11.88 -7.96 -2.11
N GLY A 25 12.77 -6.97 -1.97
CA GLY A 25 13.93 -6.78 -2.85
C GLY A 25 13.61 -6.33 -4.28
N LYS A 26 12.37 -5.93 -4.60
CA LYS A 26 11.99 -5.39 -5.92
C LYS A 26 11.75 -3.90 -5.89
N ASP A 27 12.02 -3.25 -7.02
CA ASP A 27 11.47 -1.92 -7.29
C ASP A 27 9.97 -2.02 -7.53
N PHE A 28 9.22 -1.09 -6.93
CA PHE A 28 7.77 -0.98 -7.08
C PHE A 28 7.34 0.48 -7.12
N VAL A 29 6.18 0.73 -7.70
CA VAL A 29 5.52 2.05 -7.70
C VAL A 29 4.24 1.93 -6.91
N ILE A 30 4.04 2.84 -5.95
CA ILE A 30 2.78 2.99 -5.22
C ILE A 30 2.12 4.32 -5.58
N LYS A 31 0.80 4.28 -5.79
CA LYS A 31 0.00 5.46 -6.09
C LYS A 31 -1.20 5.54 -5.17
N VAL A 32 -1.51 6.76 -4.73
CA VAL A 32 -2.78 7.09 -4.07
C VAL A 32 -3.56 8.03 -4.99
N ASP A 33 -4.79 7.65 -5.32
CA ASP A 33 -5.65 8.33 -6.29
C ASP A 33 -4.95 8.63 -7.64
N GLY A 34 -4.15 7.67 -8.10
CA GLY A 34 -3.39 7.77 -9.35
C GLY A 34 -2.13 8.63 -9.27
N THR A 35 -1.84 9.26 -8.13
CA THR A 35 -0.62 10.04 -7.89
C THR A 35 0.44 9.18 -7.25
N GLU A 36 1.65 9.15 -7.81
CA GLU A 36 2.79 8.45 -7.22
C GLU A 36 3.20 9.09 -5.90
N VAL A 37 3.37 8.24 -4.88
CA VAL A 37 3.75 8.66 -3.54
C VAL A 37 5.03 7.94 -3.12
N LYS A 38 5.86 8.62 -2.33
CA LYS A 38 7.02 7.98 -1.72
C LYS A 38 6.58 7.29 -0.42
N PRO A 39 6.85 5.98 -0.23
CA PRO A 39 6.64 5.33 1.06
C PRO A 39 7.43 5.99 2.18
N LYS A 40 6.85 6.01 3.39
CA LYS A 40 7.59 6.25 4.65
C LYS A 40 8.57 5.10 4.90
N ASP A 41 8.10 3.88 4.70
CA ASP A 41 8.89 2.65 4.84
C ASP A 41 8.24 1.51 4.01
N ALA A 42 9.03 0.49 3.69
CA ALA A 42 8.57 -0.72 3.02
C ALA A 42 9.47 -1.91 3.35
N PHE A 43 8.91 -2.98 3.92
CA PHE A 43 9.69 -4.12 4.40
C PHE A 43 8.86 -5.41 4.49
N LEU A 44 9.54 -6.56 4.41
CA LEU A 44 8.97 -7.85 4.78
C LEU A 44 8.92 -7.97 6.31
N ASN A 45 7.74 -8.17 6.88
CA ASN A 45 7.57 -8.28 8.33
C ASN A 45 7.81 -9.73 8.84
N GLY A 46 7.75 -9.92 10.17
CA GLY A 46 7.94 -11.23 10.80
C GLY A 46 6.84 -12.27 10.51
N ASP A 47 5.68 -11.83 10.01
CA ASP A 47 4.55 -12.69 9.65
C ASP A 47 4.61 -13.16 8.19
N GLY A 48 5.65 -12.76 7.44
CA GLY A 48 5.86 -13.17 6.06
C GLY A 48 5.03 -12.39 5.04
N VAL A 49 4.56 -11.18 5.39
CA VAL A 49 3.90 -10.25 4.45
C VAL A 49 4.76 -9.01 4.22
N PHE A 50 4.70 -8.48 3.00
CA PHE A 50 5.37 -7.23 2.69
C PHE A 50 4.46 -6.06 3.03
N VAL A 51 4.95 -5.08 3.78
CA VAL A 51 4.15 -3.95 4.25
C VAL A 51 4.72 -2.67 3.66
N ILE A 52 3.84 -1.80 3.15
CA ILE A 52 4.20 -0.46 2.71
C ILE A 52 3.46 0.54 3.59
N TRP A 53 4.20 1.51 4.14
CA TRP A 53 3.65 2.62 4.91
C TRP A 53 3.66 3.90 4.08
N VAL A 54 2.52 4.57 3.96
CA VAL A 54 2.37 5.83 3.22
C VAL A 54 1.84 6.91 4.15
N ASP A 55 2.31 8.15 3.97
CA ASP A 55 1.74 9.29 4.68
C ASP A 55 0.30 9.57 4.23
N ALA A 56 -0.65 9.50 5.16
CA ALA A 56 -2.06 9.75 4.91
C ALA A 56 -2.53 11.07 5.55
N THR A 57 -1.67 11.82 6.24
CA THR A 57 -2.05 13.04 6.98
C THR A 57 -2.61 14.16 6.09
N GLY A 58 -2.25 14.18 4.80
CA GLY A 58 -2.73 15.17 3.83
C GLY A 58 -3.96 14.73 3.03
N LEU A 59 -4.48 13.52 3.24
CA LEU A 59 -5.65 13.02 2.53
C LEU A 59 -6.94 13.59 3.14
N SER A 60 -7.91 13.88 2.29
CA SER A 60 -9.26 14.23 2.73
C SER A 60 -9.96 13.05 3.40
N ALA A 61 -10.96 13.30 4.23
CA ALA A 61 -11.87 12.23 4.67
C ALA A 61 -12.67 11.69 3.47
N GLY A 62 -12.89 10.38 3.41
CA GLY A 62 -13.63 9.72 2.32
C GLY A 62 -12.98 8.45 1.80
N GLU A 63 -13.55 7.92 0.72
CA GLU A 63 -12.99 6.78 -0.02
C GLU A 63 -11.86 7.25 -0.94
N HIS A 64 -10.74 6.54 -0.88
CA HIS A 64 -9.56 6.74 -1.69
C HIS A 64 -9.14 5.42 -2.33
N LYS A 65 -8.32 5.48 -3.37
CA LYS A 65 -7.78 4.29 -4.04
C LYS A 65 -6.27 4.24 -3.89
N VAL A 66 -5.75 3.04 -3.64
CA VAL A 66 -4.32 2.75 -3.69
C VAL A 66 -4.05 1.72 -4.78
N SER A 67 -2.95 1.92 -5.52
CA SER A 67 -2.42 0.91 -6.41
C SER A 67 -0.93 0.68 -6.20
N VAL A 68 -0.50 -0.55 -6.40
CA VAL A 68 0.91 -0.96 -6.32
C VAL A 68 1.23 -1.80 -7.55
N THR A 69 2.29 -1.43 -8.26
CA THR A 69 2.79 -2.14 -9.44
C THR A 69 4.26 -2.48 -9.26
N ALA A 70 4.70 -3.61 -9.82
CA ALA A 70 6.10 -4.03 -9.81
C ALA A 70 6.38 -4.98 -10.97
N GLU A 71 7.60 -4.92 -11.50
CA GLU A 71 7.97 -5.76 -12.65
C GLU A 71 7.86 -7.26 -12.31
N GLY A 72 7.12 -7.99 -13.16
CA GLY A 72 6.91 -9.43 -13.02
C GLY A 72 5.94 -9.82 -11.91
N ILE A 73 5.19 -8.88 -11.33
CA ILE A 73 4.14 -9.15 -10.34
C ILE A 73 2.82 -8.54 -10.84
N PRO A 74 1.68 -9.26 -10.79
CA PRO A 74 0.39 -8.68 -11.13
C PRO A 74 0.06 -7.50 -10.24
N ASP A 75 -0.39 -6.41 -10.86
CA ASP A 75 -0.78 -5.16 -10.21
C ASP A 75 -1.81 -5.38 -9.09
N GLY A 76 -1.77 -4.48 -8.10
CA GLY A 76 -2.75 -4.40 -7.02
C GLY A 76 -3.51 -3.11 -7.09
N GLU A 77 -4.83 -3.17 -6.94
CA GLU A 77 -5.68 -2.02 -6.73
C GLU A 77 -6.68 -2.32 -5.61
N ALA A 78 -6.87 -1.38 -4.70
CA ALA A 78 -7.79 -1.49 -3.57
C ALA A 78 -8.31 -0.11 -3.14
N SER A 79 -9.48 -0.10 -2.54
CA SER A 79 -10.03 1.11 -1.89
C SER A 79 -9.70 1.10 -0.40
N PHE A 80 -9.56 2.28 0.20
CA PHE A 80 -9.49 2.48 1.64
C PHE A 80 -10.29 3.72 2.05
N THR A 81 -10.63 3.82 3.33
CA THR A 81 -11.36 4.98 3.87
C THR A 81 -10.50 5.75 4.85
N VAL A 82 -10.39 7.07 4.62
CA VAL A 82 -9.88 8.02 5.61
C VAL A 82 -11.07 8.52 6.43
N LYS A 83 -11.00 8.38 7.75
CA LYS A 83 -12.07 8.78 8.69
C LYS A 83 -11.92 10.21 9.16
#